data_AF-A0A955NHA9-F1
#
_entry.id   AF-A0A955NHA9-F1
#
_cell.length_a   1.000
_cell.length_b   1.000
_cell.length_c   1.000
_cell.angle_alpha   90.00
_cell.angle_beta   90.00
_cell.angle_gamma   90.00
#
_symmetry.space_group_name_H-M   'P 1'
#
loop_
_entity.id
_entity.type
_entity.pdbx_description
1 polymer ?
#
loop_
_entity_poly.entity_id
_entity_poly.type
_entity_poly.pdbx_seq_one_letter_code
_entity_poly.pdbx_strand_id
1 'polypeptide(L)'
;MSHSQPLPIVRRIEDLEDRTQKVFIVSLGCPKNLVDTERHLALLAEEGYRLVHTPEEADLLLVNTCSFIDTAKKESVDAILEMVDLKSPGQSLGVAGCLVDRYPEELRKELPEVDLWLDTNGFQTEKELLHQLGPAKNPAGYVPLAMGSPSPQPQPIPWAGFSRVSLTPKHTAYLKISEGCDHSCSFCSIPSFKGKHRSVPIDLLIQEAEALVSAGAKELTLIGQDIISYGKDLSRDRSLNIGTLLSELDRLDGLEWIRLLYTYPTRLADELESAYSQLDKMIPYLDLPLQHLSDSVLQRMRRGTPYGGIRSHIERLRRVAPNLVVRSTCIVGFPGETEEDYLLLKERFLELGVDHLGVFRYSDEEGTPAVDEVDKVPIEIAEERHEEMTEWAARLCHEKATERVGSKVRVLIDRPVAPPV
;
A
#
# COMPACT_ATOMS: atom_id res chain seq x y z
N MET A 1 16.74 -27.33 -17.82
CA MET A 1 15.53 -27.13 -18.62
C MET A 1 14.85 -25.90 -18.05
N SER A 2 14.96 -24.75 -18.71
CA SER A 2 14.36 -23.51 -18.22
C SER A 2 12.87 -23.56 -18.51
N HIS A 3 12.06 -23.84 -17.50
CA HIS A 3 10.64 -23.50 -17.55
C HIS A 3 10.56 -21.97 -17.46
N SER A 4 10.65 -21.29 -18.60
CA SER A 4 10.25 -19.89 -18.70
C SER A 4 8.76 -19.85 -18.38
N GLN A 5 8.40 -19.45 -17.17
CA GLN A 5 7.03 -19.02 -16.92
C GLN A 5 6.69 -17.93 -17.96
N PRO A 6 5.49 -17.97 -18.56
CA PRO A 6 5.09 -16.91 -19.47
C PRO A 6 5.15 -15.56 -18.73
N LEU A 7 5.59 -14.52 -19.43
CA LEU A 7 5.68 -13.17 -18.87
C LEU A 7 4.31 -12.75 -18.29
N PRO A 8 4.27 -12.04 -17.16
CA PRO A 8 3.02 -11.53 -16.59
C PRO A 8 2.32 -10.65 -17.63
N ILE A 9 1.02 -10.88 -17.82
CA ILE A 9 0.22 -10.11 -18.78
C ILE A 9 -0.47 -8.98 -18.01
N VAL A 10 -0.25 -7.74 -18.44
CA VAL A 10 -1.03 -6.59 -17.97
C VAL A 10 -2.10 -6.29 -19.01
N ARG A 11 -3.37 -6.41 -18.63
CA ARG A 11 -4.52 -6.02 -19.45
C ARG A 11 -5.19 -4.79 -18.86
N ARG A 12 -5.89 -4.05 -19.69
CA ARG A 12 -6.85 -3.03 -19.23
C ARG A 12 -8.22 -3.69 -19.15
N ILE A 13 -9.09 -3.17 -18.29
CA ILE A 13 -10.43 -3.73 -18.12
C ILE A 13 -11.25 -3.64 -19.40
N GLU A 14 -11.03 -2.57 -20.17
CA GLU A 14 -11.63 -2.29 -21.47
C GLU A 14 -11.24 -3.31 -22.55
N ASP A 15 -10.10 -3.98 -22.38
CA ASP A 15 -9.55 -4.95 -23.33
C ASP A 15 -9.97 -6.40 -23.01
N LEU A 16 -10.76 -6.62 -21.96
CA LEU A 16 -11.25 -7.95 -21.61
C LEU A 16 -12.41 -8.34 -22.54
N GLU A 17 -12.30 -9.52 -23.16
CA GLU A 17 -13.35 -10.07 -24.02
C GLU A 17 -14.66 -10.27 -23.25
N ASP A 18 -15.79 -10.27 -23.97
CA ASP A 18 -17.10 -10.52 -23.36
C ASP A 18 -17.18 -11.98 -22.89
N ARG A 19 -17.31 -12.19 -21.59
CA ARG A 19 -17.36 -13.51 -20.94
C ARG A 19 -18.67 -13.68 -20.18
N THR A 20 -19.01 -14.95 -19.91
CA THR A 20 -20.32 -15.35 -19.40
C THR A 20 -20.52 -15.07 -17.91
N GLN A 21 -19.45 -15.07 -17.11
CA GLN A 21 -19.55 -14.81 -15.67
C GLN A 21 -19.20 -13.36 -15.36
N LYS A 22 -19.84 -12.80 -14.33
CA LYS A 22 -19.75 -11.38 -13.99
C LYS A 22 -19.28 -11.22 -12.55
N VAL A 23 -18.37 -10.28 -12.32
CA VAL A 23 -17.89 -9.92 -10.98
C VAL A 23 -18.09 -8.44 -10.73
N PHE A 24 -18.61 -8.08 -9.55
CA PHE A 24 -18.59 -6.73 -9.02
C PHE A 24 -17.57 -6.66 -7.90
N ILE A 25 -16.73 -5.62 -7.89
CA ILE A 25 -15.64 -5.50 -6.92
C ILE A 25 -15.70 -4.16 -6.19
N VAL A 26 -15.57 -4.22 -4.87
CA VAL A 26 -15.26 -3.08 -4.02
C VAL A 26 -13.80 -3.18 -3.57
N SER A 27 -12.98 -2.20 -3.93
CA SER A 27 -11.56 -2.15 -3.53
C SER A 27 -11.35 -1.01 -2.54
N LEU A 28 -11.01 -1.35 -1.29
CA LEU A 28 -10.83 -0.39 -0.21
C LEU A 28 -9.37 -0.27 0.23
N GLY A 29 -9.06 0.80 0.95
CA GLY A 29 -7.78 0.97 1.63
C GLY A 29 -6.72 1.66 0.79
N CYS A 30 -5.60 0.98 0.53
CA CYS A 30 -4.36 1.63 0.10
C CYS A 30 -3.86 1.10 -1.26
N PRO A 31 -2.85 1.76 -1.88
CA PRO A 31 -2.27 1.33 -3.15
C PRO A 31 -1.85 -0.15 -3.20
N LYS A 32 -1.40 -0.72 -2.07
CA LYS A 32 -1.03 -2.14 -2.00
C LYS A 32 -2.25 -3.04 -2.21
N ASN A 33 -3.37 -2.66 -1.60
CA ASN A 33 -4.63 -3.38 -1.72
C ASN A 33 -5.22 -3.24 -3.12
N LEU A 34 -5.04 -2.07 -3.76
CA LEU A 34 -5.41 -1.89 -5.16
C LEU A 34 -4.65 -2.86 -6.06
N VAL A 35 -3.32 -2.99 -5.91
CA VAL A 35 -2.53 -3.96 -6.68
C VAL A 35 -3.01 -5.39 -6.43
N ASP A 36 -3.39 -5.73 -5.19
CA ASP A 36 -3.96 -7.04 -4.87
C ASP A 36 -5.31 -7.25 -5.57
N THR A 37 -6.19 -6.24 -5.60
CA THR A 37 -7.42 -6.29 -6.41
C THR A 37 -7.16 -6.50 -7.89
N GLU A 38 -6.16 -5.84 -8.48
CA GLU A 38 -5.82 -6.01 -9.90
C GLU A 38 -5.37 -7.44 -10.22
N ARG A 39 -4.78 -8.14 -9.25
CA ARG A 39 -4.36 -9.55 -9.37
C ARG A 39 -5.53 -10.51 -9.20
N HIS A 40 -6.42 -10.25 -8.23
CA HIS A 40 -7.69 -10.98 -8.12
C HIS A 40 -8.46 -10.89 -9.45
N LEU A 41 -8.56 -9.69 -10.03
CA LEU A 41 -9.19 -9.49 -11.34
C LEU A 41 -8.53 -10.27 -12.47
N ALA A 42 -7.20 -10.38 -12.48
CA ALA A 42 -6.52 -11.17 -13.50
C ALA A 42 -6.85 -12.66 -13.38
N LEU A 43 -6.88 -13.21 -12.16
CA LEU A 43 -7.28 -14.59 -11.92
C LEU A 43 -8.73 -14.84 -12.33
N LEU A 44 -9.63 -13.94 -11.92
CA LEU A 44 -11.04 -13.98 -12.31
C LEU A 44 -11.22 -13.92 -13.83
N ALA A 45 -10.46 -13.05 -14.52
CA ALA A 45 -10.50 -12.95 -15.97
C ALA A 45 -9.99 -14.22 -16.67
N GLU A 46 -8.97 -14.89 -16.13
CA GLU A 46 -8.53 -16.21 -16.61
C GLU A 46 -9.61 -17.28 -16.46
N GLU A 47 -10.43 -17.17 -15.42
CA GLU A 47 -11.58 -18.04 -15.15
C GLU A 47 -12.86 -17.64 -15.89
N GLY A 48 -12.80 -16.61 -16.73
CA GLY A 48 -13.94 -16.20 -17.56
C GLY A 48 -14.94 -15.27 -16.87
N TYR A 49 -14.52 -14.57 -15.81
CA TYR A 49 -15.28 -13.45 -15.27
C TYR A 49 -14.97 -12.15 -16.02
N ARG A 50 -15.98 -11.29 -16.15
CA ARG A 50 -15.83 -9.89 -16.56
C ARG A 50 -16.33 -8.95 -15.46
N LEU A 51 -15.68 -7.78 -15.32
CA LEU A 51 -16.13 -6.78 -14.36
C LEU A 51 -17.48 -6.17 -14.80
N VAL A 52 -18.38 -5.96 -13.85
CA VAL A 52 -19.61 -5.16 -14.01
C VAL A 52 -19.61 -3.96 -13.06
N HIS A 53 -20.45 -2.98 -13.36
CA HIS A 53 -20.50 -1.71 -12.62
C HIS A 53 -21.53 -1.68 -11.51
N THR A 54 -22.45 -2.65 -11.44
CA THR A 54 -23.44 -2.72 -10.38
C THR A 54 -23.47 -4.11 -9.72
N PRO A 55 -23.75 -4.20 -8.42
CA PRO A 55 -23.82 -5.48 -7.69
C PRO A 55 -24.86 -6.44 -8.27
N GLU A 56 -25.99 -5.94 -8.76
CA GLU A 56 -27.13 -6.75 -9.22
C GLU A 56 -26.83 -7.53 -10.50
N GLU A 57 -25.89 -7.04 -11.31
CA GLU A 57 -25.47 -7.71 -12.54
C GLU A 57 -24.49 -8.86 -12.27
N ALA A 58 -23.86 -8.91 -11.11
CA ALA A 58 -22.76 -9.82 -10.84
C ALA A 58 -23.21 -11.24 -10.49
N ASP A 59 -22.39 -12.24 -10.81
CA ASP A 59 -22.49 -13.59 -10.22
C ASP A 59 -21.65 -13.70 -8.94
N LEU A 60 -20.57 -12.91 -8.86
CA LEU A 60 -19.66 -12.81 -7.71
C LEU A 60 -19.54 -11.35 -7.26
N LEU A 61 -19.81 -11.09 -5.98
CA LEU A 61 -19.46 -9.86 -5.28
C LEU A 61 -18.11 -10.10 -4.58
N LEU A 62 -17.10 -9.26 -4.80
CA LEU A 62 -15.81 -9.36 -4.12
C LEU A 62 -15.46 -8.06 -3.41
N VAL A 63 -15.29 -8.11 -2.09
CA VAL A 63 -14.89 -6.95 -1.28
C VAL A 63 -13.44 -7.14 -0.84
N ASN A 64 -12.52 -6.31 -1.34
CA ASN A 64 -11.13 -6.29 -0.88
C ASN A 64 -10.95 -5.24 0.22
N THR A 65 -10.68 -5.71 1.44
CA THR A 65 -10.78 -4.96 2.70
C THR A 65 -9.45 -4.42 3.21
N CYS A 66 -9.54 -3.41 4.06
CA CYS A 66 -8.42 -2.80 4.76
C CYS A 66 -8.56 -2.99 6.28
N SER A 67 -7.44 -3.06 7.00
CA SER A 67 -7.44 -3.17 8.48
C SER A 67 -6.39 -2.28 9.14
N PHE A 68 -5.94 -1.25 8.42
CA PHE A 68 -4.79 -0.43 8.83
C PHE A 68 -5.07 0.46 10.04
N ILE A 69 -6.25 1.10 10.08
CA ILE A 69 -6.70 1.98 11.17
C ILE A 69 -8.18 1.70 11.47
N ASP A 70 -8.66 2.09 12.65
CA ASP A 70 -10.06 1.89 13.09
C ASP A 70 -11.11 2.35 12.08
N THR A 71 -10.94 3.53 11.48
CA THR A 71 -11.88 4.05 10.47
C THR A 71 -11.91 3.17 9.22
N ALA A 72 -10.76 2.66 8.77
CA ALA A 72 -10.66 1.75 7.63
C ALA A 72 -11.21 0.36 7.94
N LYS A 73 -11.05 -0.12 9.19
CA LYS A 73 -11.69 -1.37 9.66
C LYS A 73 -13.21 -1.23 9.61
N LYS A 74 -13.76 -0.12 10.12
CA LYS A 74 -15.19 0.16 10.08
C LYS A 74 -15.72 0.25 8.65
N GLU A 75 -15.08 1.05 7.79
CA GLU A 75 -15.44 1.17 6.37
C GLU A 75 -15.47 -0.21 5.68
N SER A 76 -14.50 -1.07 5.99
CA SER A 76 -14.44 -2.42 5.43
C SER A 76 -15.59 -3.30 5.89
N VAL A 77 -15.96 -3.24 7.18
CA VAL A 77 -17.12 -3.99 7.71
C VAL A 77 -18.42 -3.46 7.11
N ASP A 78 -18.61 -2.15 7.06
CA ASP A 78 -19.80 -1.51 6.50
C ASP A 78 -19.99 -1.92 5.03
N ALA A 79 -18.92 -1.95 4.23
CA ALA A 79 -18.97 -2.40 2.84
C ALA A 79 -19.30 -3.89 2.68
N ILE A 80 -18.82 -4.76 3.59
CA ILE A 80 -19.20 -6.18 3.58
C ILE A 80 -20.70 -6.30 3.86
N LEU A 81 -21.21 -5.62 4.89
CA LEU A 81 -22.63 -5.65 5.26
C LEU A 81 -23.52 -5.12 4.14
N GLU A 82 -23.11 -4.05 3.45
CA GLU A 82 -23.82 -3.55 2.27
C GLU A 82 -23.91 -4.62 1.17
N MET A 83 -22.84 -5.36 0.91
CA MET A 83 -22.87 -6.44 -0.07
C MET A 83 -23.70 -7.64 0.40
N VAL A 84 -23.74 -7.93 1.71
CA VAL A 84 -24.64 -8.94 2.28
C VAL A 84 -26.10 -8.57 2.03
N ASP A 85 -26.47 -7.31 2.26
CA ASP A 85 -27.83 -6.82 2.06
C ASP A 85 -28.25 -6.82 0.57
N LEU A 86 -27.32 -6.55 -0.35
CA LEU A 86 -27.58 -6.53 -1.80
C LEU A 86 -27.51 -7.93 -2.46
N LYS A 87 -26.92 -8.92 -1.80
CA LYS A 87 -26.72 -10.27 -2.34
C LYS A 87 -28.07 -10.94 -2.62
N SER A 88 -28.28 -11.28 -3.90
CA SER A 88 -29.45 -12.00 -4.40
C SER A 88 -29.23 -13.51 -4.45
N PRO A 89 -30.30 -14.35 -4.43
CA PRO A 89 -30.17 -15.79 -4.58
C PRO A 89 -29.42 -16.18 -5.86
N GLY A 90 -28.36 -16.98 -5.71
CA GLY A 90 -27.51 -17.42 -6.81
C GLY A 90 -26.21 -16.63 -6.98
N GLN A 91 -26.09 -15.46 -6.33
CA GLN A 91 -24.83 -14.74 -6.22
C GLN A 91 -23.95 -15.32 -5.10
N SER A 92 -22.63 -15.19 -5.25
CA SER A 92 -21.67 -15.45 -4.19
C SER A 92 -21.01 -14.16 -3.71
N LEU A 93 -20.63 -14.09 -2.43
CA LEU A 93 -19.89 -13.01 -1.80
C LEU A 93 -18.55 -13.54 -1.33
N GLY A 94 -17.47 -13.01 -1.91
CA GLY A 94 -16.11 -13.17 -1.45
C GLY A 94 -15.62 -11.93 -0.70
N VAL A 95 -14.86 -12.16 0.37
CA VAL A 95 -14.18 -11.09 1.10
C VAL A 95 -12.69 -11.39 1.12
N ALA A 96 -11.89 -10.41 0.71
CA ALA A 96 -10.45 -10.50 0.62
C ALA A 96 -9.77 -9.42 1.47
N GLY A 97 -8.45 -9.51 1.64
CA GLY A 97 -7.64 -8.38 2.07
C GLY A 97 -7.21 -8.39 3.53
N CYS A 98 -6.78 -7.23 4.00
CA CYS A 98 -6.04 -7.13 5.27
C CYS A 98 -6.92 -7.37 6.50
N LEU A 99 -8.24 -7.18 6.41
CA LEU A 99 -9.16 -7.48 7.51
C LEU A 99 -9.26 -9.00 7.71
N VAL A 100 -9.28 -9.76 6.62
CA VAL A 100 -9.30 -11.24 6.63
C VAL A 100 -8.02 -11.80 7.25
N ASP A 101 -6.85 -11.26 6.88
CA ASP A 101 -5.57 -11.65 7.47
C ASP A 101 -5.53 -11.45 9.00
N ARG A 102 -6.20 -10.39 9.48
CA ARG A 102 -6.09 -9.92 10.86
C ARG A 102 -7.11 -10.54 11.80
N TYR A 103 -8.34 -10.75 11.33
CA TYR A 103 -9.47 -11.24 12.13
C TYR A 103 -10.15 -12.47 11.47
N PRO A 104 -9.39 -13.51 11.07
CA PRO A 104 -9.94 -14.59 10.24
C PRO A 104 -11.02 -15.41 10.95
N GLU A 105 -10.91 -15.62 12.27
CA GLU A 105 -11.87 -16.42 13.04
C GLU A 105 -13.10 -15.60 13.42
N GLU A 106 -12.92 -14.36 13.87
CA GLU A 106 -14.02 -13.46 14.25
C GLU A 106 -14.93 -13.15 13.06
N LEU A 107 -14.35 -12.80 11.90
CA LEU A 107 -15.14 -12.50 10.71
C LEU A 107 -15.96 -13.71 10.25
N ARG A 108 -15.38 -14.92 10.27
CA ARG A 108 -16.11 -16.15 9.91
C ARG A 108 -17.26 -16.46 10.86
N LYS A 109 -17.10 -16.13 12.14
CA LYS A 109 -18.12 -16.35 13.16
C LYS A 109 -19.25 -15.34 13.07
N GLU A 110 -18.92 -14.08 12.83
CA GLU A 110 -19.88 -12.97 12.87
C GLU A 110 -20.53 -12.67 11.50
N LEU A 111 -19.93 -13.11 10.39
CA LEU A 111 -20.44 -12.91 9.01
C LEU A 111 -20.58 -14.24 8.24
N PRO A 112 -21.47 -15.16 8.68
CA PRO A 112 -21.68 -16.46 8.03
C PRO A 112 -22.26 -16.37 6.60
N GLU A 113 -22.74 -15.20 6.18
CA GLU A 113 -23.32 -14.94 4.85
C GLU A 113 -22.27 -14.86 3.73
N VAL A 114 -20.99 -14.72 4.10
CA VAL A 114 -19.85 -14.68 3.17
C VAL A 114 -19.49 -16.10 2.73
N ASP A 115 -19.46 -16.34 1.42
CA ASP A 115 -19.23 -17.67 0.84
C ASP A 115 -17.74 -18.00 0.67
N LEU A 116 -16.87 -16.97 0.63
CA LEU A 116 -15.45 -17.13 0.35
C LEU A 116 -14.60 -16.10 1.12
N TRP A 117 -13.55 -16.57 1.79
CA TRP A 117 -12.57 -15.73 2.46
C TRP A 117 -11.19 -15.90 1.82
N LEU A 118 -10.58 -14.80 1.41
CA LEU A 118 -9.28 -14.75 0.74
C LEU A 118 -8.27 -13.93 1.56
N ASP A 119 -7.22 -14.58 2.04
CA ASP A 119 -6.10 -13.88 2.68
C ASP A 119 -5.22 -13.22 1.60
N THR A 120 -4.29 -12.34 1.99
CA THR A 120 -3.45 -11.59 1.04
C THR A 120 -2.28 -12.40 0.44
N ASN A 121 -2.16 -13.68 0.81
CA ASN A 121 -1.22 -14.64 0.26
C ASN A 121 -1.91 -15.79 -0.52
N GLY A 122 -3.25 -15.85 -0.51
CA GLY A 122 -4.09 -16.96 -0.95
C GLY A 122 -4.36 -17.01 -2.45
N PHE A 123 -3.71 -16.16 -3.24
CA PHE A 123 -3.88 -16.10 -4.71
C PHE A 123 -3.68 -17.46 -5.41
N GLN A 124 -2.85 -18.35 -4.85
CA GLN A 124 -2.60 -19.67 -5.43
C GLN A 124 -3.79 -20.63 -5.28
N THR A 125 -4.52 -20.54 -4.17
CA THR A 125 -5.69 -21.38 -3.90
C THR A 125 -6.99 -20.73 -4.37
N GLU A 126 -7.01 -19.40 -4.55
CA GLU A 126 -8.15 -18.65 -5.07
C GLU A 126 -8.74 -19.27 -6.35
N LYS A 127 -7.89 -19.64 -7.32
CA LYS A 127 -8.31 -20.28 -8.57
C LYS A 127 -9.13 -21.56 -8.33
N GLU A 128 -8.68 -22.40 -7.40
CA GLU A 128 -9.35 -23.65 -7.03
C GLU A 128 -10.65 -23.39 -6.27
N LEU A 129 -10.71 -22.31 -5.49
CA LEU A 129 -11.91 -21.92 -4.73
C LEU A 129 -12.97 -21.29 -5.63
N LEU A 130 -12.58 -20.50 -6.64
CA LEU A 130 -13.52 -19.93 -7.62
C LEU A 130 -14.30 -21.03 -8.35
N HIS A 131 -13.70 -22.18 -8.63
CA HIS A 131 -14.38 -23.32 -9.26
C HIS A 131 -15.47 -23.94 -8.40
N GLN A 132 -15.40 -23.73 -7.08
CA GLN A 132 -16.33 -24.26 -6.07
C GLN A 132 -17.50 -23.30 -5.81
N LEU A 133 -17.45 -22.07 -6.32
CA LEU A 133 -18.54 -21.09 -6.17
C LEU A 133 -19.73 -21.40 -7.10
N GLY A 134 -20.94 -21.13 -6.59
CA GLY A 134 -22.21 -21.22 -7.33
C GLY A 134 -23.29 -22.07 -6.63
N PRO A 135 -24.58 -21.76 -6.85
CA PRO A 135 -25.73 -22.34 -6.11
C PRO A 135 -25.91 -23.86 -6.27
N ALA A 136 -25.29 -24.48 -7.29
CA ALA A 136 -25.36 -25.92 -7.55
C ALA A 136 -24.17 -26.73 -6.99
N LYS A 137 -23.14 -26.07 -6.44
CA LYS A 137 -21.82 -26.68 -6.18
C LYS A 137 -21.35 -26.68 -4.73
N ASN A 138 -22.10 -26.09 -3.79
CA ASN A 138 -21.75 -26.08 -2.37
C ASN A 138 -22.83 -26.76 -1.50
N PRO A 139 -22.86 -28.11 -1.39
CA PRO A 139 -23.95 -28.85 -0.74
C PRO A 139 -23.87 -28.87 0.80
N ALA A 140 -22.83 -28.32 1.42
CA ALA A 140 -22.52 -28.67 2.82
C ALA A 140 -21.80 -27.58 3.62
N GLY A 141 -22.23 -26.30 3.54
CA GLY A 141 -21.83 -25.27 4.52
C GLY A 141 -20.33 -25.14 4.80
N TYR A 142 -19.49 -25.58 3.85
CA TYR A 142 -18.05 -25.54 3.94
C TYR A 142 -17.66 -24.22 3.29
N VAL A 143 -17.14 -23.32 4.10
CA VAL A 143 -16.58 -22.05 3.64
C VAL A 143 -15.08 -22.30 3.47
N PRO A 144 -14.59 -22.56 2.25
CA PRO A 144 -13.18 -22.79 2.06
C PRO A 144 -12.42 -21.50 2.37
N LEU A 145 -11.44 -21.63 3.26
CA LEU A 145 -10.52 -20.55 3.59
C LEU A 145 -9.24 -20.79 2.79
N ALA A 146 -8.95 -19.88 1.85
CA ALA A 146 -7.64 -19.80 1.24
C ALA A 146 -6.68 -19.13 2.24
N MET A 147 -6.20 -19.90 3.22
CA MET A 147 -5.05 -19.49 4.03
C MET A 147 -3.78 -19.96 3.36
N GLY A 148 -2.81 -19.07 3.22
CA GLY A 148 -1.43 -19.47 3.01
C GLY A 148 -1.03 -20.48 4.11
N SER A 149 -0.55 -21.67 3.73
CA SER A 149 -0.05 -22.62 4.72
C SER A 149 1.10 -21.98 5.51
N PRO A 150 1.10 -22.02 6.85
CA PRO A 150 2.23 -21.57 7.65
C PRO A 150 3.44 -22.43 7.30
N SER A 151 4.34 -21.85 6.51
CA SER A 151 5.61 -22.46 6.14
C SER A 151 6.71 -21.95 7.08
N PRO A 152 7.53 -22.84 7.67
CA PRO A 152 8.70 -22.44 8.46
C PRO A 152 9.85 -21.85 7.60
N GLN A 153 9.76 -21.92 6.26
CA GLN A 153 10.69 -21.26 5.35
C GLN A 153 10.07 -19.99 4.76
N PRO A 154 10.88 -18.94 4.47
CA PRO A 154 10.44 -17.79 3.68
C PRO A 154 9.91 -18.31 2.35
N GLN A 155 8.59 -18.29 2.18
CA GLN A 155 7.98 -18.63 0.91
C GLN A 155 8.16 -17.44 -0.03
N PRO A 156 8.46 -17.68 -1.33
CA PRO A 156 8.39 -16.62 -2.31
C PRO A 156 7.00 -15.99 -2.24
N ILE A 157 6.94 -14.68 -2.51
CA ILE A 157 5.68 -13.96 -2.52
C ILE A 157 4.72 -14.67 -3.50
N PRO A 158 3.57 -15.20 -3.03
CA PRO A 158 2.76 -16.14 -3.81
C PRO A 158 2.23 -15.57 -5.13
N TRP A 159 2.06 -14.25 -5.18
CA TRP A 159 1.58 -13.49 -6.33
C TRP A 159 2.68 -12.99 -7.27
N ALA A 160 3.96 -13.24 -6.97
CA ALA A 160 5.06 -12.76 -7.81
C ALA A 160 4.97 -13.38 -9.21
N GLY A 161 5.03 -12.54 -10.25
CA GLY A 161 4.87 -12.97 -11.64
C GLY A 161 3.43 -13.19 -12.10
N PHE A 162 2.42 -12.84 -11.29
CA PHE A 162 1.02 -12.92 -11.71
C PHE A 162 0.68 -11.80 -12.71
N SER A 163 -0.24 -12.11 -13.63
CA SER A 163 -0.89 -11.14 -14.50
C SER A 163 -1.68 -10.10 -13.70
N ARG A 164 -1.99 -8.96 -14.31
CA ARG A 164 -2.80 -7.88 -13.72
C ARG A 164 -3.86 -7.37 -14.68
N VAL A 165 -5.02 -7.02 -14.15
CA VAL A 165 -5.98 -6.13 -14.83
C VAL A 165 -5.86 -4.76 -14.19
N SER A 166 -5.24 -3.83 -14.90
CA SER A 166 -4.93 -2.50 -14.37
C SER A 166 -6.20 -1.68 -14.17
N LEU A 167 -6.37 -1.16 -12.95
CA LEU A 167 -7.45 -0.26 -12.54
C LEU A 167 -6.98 1.20 -12.43
N THR A 168 -5.67 1.44 -12.48
CA THR A 168 -5.11 2.78 -12.52
C THR A 168 -5.32 3.46 -13.89
N PRO A 169 -5.27 4.80 -13.97
CA PRO A 169 -5.22 5.51 -15.25
C PRO A 169 -4.08 5.00 -16.15
N LYS A 170 -4.24 5.06 -17.47
CA LYS A 170 -3.34 4.39 -18.45
C LYS A 170 -1.87 4.74 -18.31
N HIS A 171 -1.62 5.95 -17.83
CA HIS A 171 -0.30 6.54 -17.83
C HIS A 171 0.46 6.35 -16.51
N THR A 172 -0.13 5.71 -15.50
CA THR A 172 0.52 5.44 -14.20
C THR A 172 0.16 4.06 -13.68
N ALA A 173 1.07 3.42 -12.97
CA ALA A 173 0.80 2.18 -12.28
C ALA A 173 1.59 2.07 -10.98
N TYR A 174 1.01 1.39 -10.00
CA TYR A 174 1.74 0.97 -8.81
C TYR A 174 2.51 -0.32 -9.09
N LEU A 175 3.75 -0.40 -8.61
CA LEU A 175 4.58 -1.60 -8.61
C LEU A 175 4.83 -2.02 -7.16
N LYS A 176 4.17 -3.10 -6.71
CA LYS A 176 4.34 -3.61 -5.35
C LYS A 176 5.59 -4.49 -5.29
N ILE A 177 6.64 -4.00 -4.63
CA ILE A 177 7.98 -4.63 -4.67
C ILE A 177 8.27 -5.54 -3.46
N SER A 178 7.45 -5.45 -2.42
CA SER A 178 7.61 -6.21 -1.19
C SER A 178 6.29 -6.33 -0.43
N GLU A 179 6.24 -7.28 0.50
CA GLU A 179 5.14 -7.50 1.44
C GLU A 179 5.70 -7.68 2.86
N GLY A 180 4.96 -7.23 3.87
CA GLY A 180 5.36 -7.36 5.27
C GLY A 180 6.47 -6.40 5.69
N CYS A 181 6.81 -6.44 6.98
CA CYS A 181 7.72 -5.47 7.58
C CYS A 181 8.48 -6.07 8.76
N ASP A 182 9.77 -5.76 8.87
CA ASP A 182 10.63 -6.22 9.98
C ASP A 182 10.76 -5.19 11.11
N HIS A 183 10.25 -3.97 10.92
CA HIS A 183 10.30 -2.93 11.95
C HIS A 183 9.40 -3.29 13.11
N SER A 184 9.85 -2.98 14.33
CA SER A 184 9.15 -3.24 15.58
C SER A 184 8.47 -1.98 16.15
N CYS A 185 7.99 -1.10 15.26
CA CYS A 185 7.30 0.13 15.65
C CYS A 185 6.18 -0.17 16.65
N SER A 186 6.18 0.51 17.79
CA SER A 186 5.31 0.15 18.91
C SER A 186 3.82 0.37 18.64
N PHE A 187 3.46 1.17 17.64
CA PHE A 187 2.08 1.44 17.21
C PHE A 187 1.61 0.59 16.01
N CYS A 188 2.49 -0.19 15.39
CA CYS A 188 2.21 -0.80 14.09
C CYS A 188 1.91 -2.30 14.22
N SER A 189 0.71 -2.72 13.83
CA SER A 189 0.28 -4.13 13.86
C SER A 189 0.69 -4.92 12.62
N ILE A 190 1.18 -4.27 11.54
CA ILE A 190 1.54 -4.92 10.27
C ILE A 190 2.35 -6.23 10.45
N PRO A 191 3.41 -6.28 11.28
CA PRO A 191 4.21 -7.51 11.41
C PRO A 191 3.44 -8.71 11.96
N SER A 192 2.32 -8.51 12.68
CA SER A 192 1.54 -9.60 13.28
C SER A 192 0.70 -10.35 12.25
N PHE A 193 0.18 -9.68 11.22
CA PHE A 193 -0.73 -10.28 10.25
C PHE A 193 -0.16 -10.34 8.81
N LYS A 194 0.68 -9.39 8.38
CA LYS A 194 1.40 -9.47 7.08
C LYS A 194 2.70 -10.26 7.16
N GLY A 195 3.19 -10.49 8.38
CA GLY A 195 4.44 -11.19 8.66
C GLY A 195 5.69 -10.37 8.36
N LYS A 196 6.82 -11.07 8.35
CA LYS A 196 8.16 -10.51 8.10
C LYS A 196 8.30 -9.97 6.68
N HIS A 197 9.27 -9.08 6.50
CA HIS A 197 9.57 -8.49 5.21
C HIS A 197 9.95 -9.59 4.19
N ARG A 198 9.30 -9.53 3.03
CA ARG A 198 9.58 -10.38 1.87
C ARG A 198 9.66 -9.48 0.65
N SER A 199 10.72 -9.62 -0.14
CA SER A 199 10.91 -8.90 -1.39
C SER A 199 10.46 -9.75 -2.58
N VAL A 200 9.94 -9.10 -3.62
CA VAL A 200 9.70 -9.77 -4.91
C VAL A 200 11.05 -9.92 -5.63
N PRO A 201 11.40 -11.09 -6.19
CA PRO A 201 12.59 -11.26 -7.00
C PRO A 201 12.70 -10.22 -8.12
N ILE A 202 13.89 -9.64 -8.32
CA ILE A 202 14.09 -8.53 -9.25
C ILE A 202 13.67 -8.87 -10.68
N ASP A 203 14.02 -10.06 -11.19
CA ASP A 203 13.67 -10.47 -12.55
C ASP A 203 12.15 -10.44 -12.79
N LEU A 204 11.36 -10.84 -11.79
CA LEU A 204 9.89 -10.81 -11.87
C LEU A 204 9.35 -9.37 -11.79
N LEU A 205 9.99 -8.49 -11.02
CA LEU A 205 9.63 -7.07 -10.98
C LEU A 205 9.93 -6.36 -12.28
N ILE A 206 11.07 -6.66 -12.92
CA ILE A 206 11.41 -6.07 -14.21
C ILE A 206 10.43 -6.55 -15.28
N GLN A 207 10.07 -7.83 -15.29
CA GLN A 207 9.04 -8.35 -16.20
C GLN A 207 7.66 -7.69 -15.98
N GLU A 208 7.24 -7.53 -14.71
CA GLU A 208 5.98 -6.83 -14.39
C GLU A 208 6.04 -5.36 -14.82
N ALA A 209 7.16 -4.67 -14.58
CA ALA A 209 7.37 -3.28 -14.98
C ALA A 209 7.35 -3.11 -16.50
N GLU A 210 8.03 -3.98 -17.25
CA GLU A 210 8.00 -4.01 -18.72
C GLU A 210 6.57 -4.19 -19.24
N ALA A 211 5.79 -5.09 -18.64
CA ALA A 211 4.40 -5.32 -19.01
C ALA A 211 3.52 -4.08 -18.73
N LEU A 212 3.69 -3.43 -17.56
CA LEU A 212 2.97 -2.21 -17.20
C LEU A 212 3.30 -1.05 -18.16
N VAL A 213 4.58 -0.86 -18.50
CA VAL A 213 5.04 0.19 -19.43
C VAL A 213 4.55 -0.09 -20.84
N SER A 214 4.59 -1.35 -21.28
CA SER A 214 4.04 -1.78 -22.57
C SER A 214 2.52 -1.55 -22.68
N ALA A 215 1.79 -1.66 -21.56
CA ALA A 215 0.37 -1.34 -21.47
C ALA A 215 0.09 0.19 -21.46
N GLY A 216 1.13 1.02 -21.41
CA GLY A 216 1.05 2.47 -21.56
C GLY A 216 1.48 3.29 -20.36
N ALA A 217 1.87 2.65 -19.25
CA ALA A 217 2.32 3.36 -18.06
C ALA A 217 3.58 4.20 -18.36
N LYS A 218 3.54 5.47 -17.96
CA LYS A 218 4.66 6.42 -18.04
C LYS A 218 5.27 6.68 -16.66
N GLU A 219 4.48 6.55 -15.61
CA GLU A 219 4.95 6.57 -14.22
C GLU A 219 4.79 5.19 -13.57
N LEU A 220 5.84 4.71 -12.91
CA LEU A 220 5.77 3.61 -11.95
C LEU A 220 5.97 4.15 -10.55
N THR A 221 4.99 3.91 -9.68
CA THR A 221 5.08 4.22 -8.26
C THR A 221 5.39 2.96 -7.47
N LEU A 222 6.60 2.88 -6.91
CA LEU A 222 7.04 1.75 -6.09
C LEU A 222 6.37 1.81 -4.72
N ILE A 223 5.77 0.70 -4.33
CA ILE A 223 5.05 0.56 -3.07
C ILE A 223 5.43 -0.72 -2.32
N GLY A 224 5.22 -0.67 -1.01
CA GLY A 224 5.45 -1.74 -0.05
C GLY A 224 5.05 -1.24 1.35
N GLN A 225 5.28 -2.02 2.39
CA GLN A 225 5.20 -1.53 3.77
C GLN A 225 6.46 -0.76 4.16
N ASP A 226 7.62 -1.21 3.66
CA ASP A 226 8.89 -0.51 3.71
C ASP A 226 9.69 -0.88 2.45
N ILE A 227 9.68 0.00 1.44
CA ILE A 227 10.37 -0.29 0.16
C ILE A 227 11.90 -0.23 0.28
N ILE A 228 12.41 0.33 1.36
CA ILE A 228 13.84 0.52 1.60
C ILE A 228 14.48 -0.76 2.10
N SER A 229 13.67 -1.64 2.67
CA SER A 229 14.12 -2.97 3.05
C SER A 229 14.28 -3.93 1.88
N TYR A 230 13.89 -3.53 0.66
CA TYR A 230 13.96 -4.35 -0.53
C TYR A 230 15.36 -4.97 -0.73
N GLY A 231 15.37 -6.28 -0.98
CA GLY A 231 16.57 -7.06 -1.28
C GLY A 231 17.31 -7.61 -0.05
N LYS A 232 17.01 -7.15 1.18
CA LYS A 232 17.68 -7.62 2.41
C LYS A 232 17.47 -9.11 2.67
N ASP A 233 16.33 -9.64 2.28
CA ASP A 233 15.96 -11.05 2.39
C ASP A 233 16.41 -11.88 1.18
N LEU A 234 16.71 -11.24 0.04
CA LEU A 234 17.13 -11.91 -1.20
C LEU A 234 18.64 -12.06 -1.32
N SER A 235 19.43 -11.11 -0.79
CA SER A 235 20.89 -11.12 -0.89
C SER A 235 21.59 -10.83 0.44
N ARG A 236 22.41 -11.78 0.89
CA ARG A 236 23.19 -11.67 2.14
C ARG A 236 24.30 -10.63 2.06
N ASP A 237 24.91 -10.45 0.89
CA ASP A 237 25.98 -9.47 0.68
C ASP A 237 25.45 -8.06 0.35
N ARG A 238 24.11 -7.90 0.28
CA ARG A 238 23.39 -6.67 -0.03
C ARG A 238 23.69 -6.07 -1.41
N SER A 239 24.26 -6.87 -2.31
CA SER A 239 24.41 -6.50 -3.73
C SER A 239 23.06 -6.20 -4.39
N LEU A 240 22.01 -6.95 -4.02
CA LEU A 240 20.64 -6.66 -4.40
C LEU A 240 19.97 -5.78 -3.35
N ASN A 241 19.62 -4.56 -3.74
CA ASN A 241 19.00 -3.55 -2.89
C ASN A 241 18.09 -2.63 -3.72
N ILE A 242 17.44 -1.67 -3.05
CA ILE A 242 16.54 -0.71 -3.71
C ILE A 242 17.25 0.06 -4.84
N GLY A 243 18.50 0.51 -4.66
CA GLY A 243 19.25 1.24 -5.68
C GLY A 243 19.50 0.41 -6.95
N THR A 244 19.74 -0.89 -6.79
CA THR A 244 19.89 -1.83 -7.92
C THR A 244 18.58 -1.96 -8.70
N LEU A 245 17.46 -2.15 -8.00
CA LEU A 245 16.14 -2.19 -8.64
C LEU A 245 15.84 -0.89 -9.39
N LEU A 246 16.09 0.27 -8.77
CA LEU A 246 15.88 1.57 -9.41
C LEU A 246 16.73 1.73 -10.67
N SER A 247 17.99 1.25 -10.64
CA SER A 247 18.89 1.31 -11.80
C SER A 247 18.42 0.43 -12.96
N GLU A 248 17.84 -0.75 -12.68
CA GLU A 248 17.27 -1.60 -13.73
C GLU A 248 15.97 -1.01 -14.29
N LEU A 249 15.10 -0.45 -13.44
CA LEU A 249 13.88 0.24 -13.88
C LEU A 249 14.21 1.48 -14.72
N ASP A 250 15.26 2.23 -14.37
CA ASP A 250 15.70 3.42 -15.10
C ASP A 250 16.11 3.09 -16.55
N ARG A 251 16.49 1.84 -16.84
CA ARG A 251 16.82 1.39 -18.21
C ARG A 251 15.62 1.05 -19.08
N LEU A 252 14.42 0.95 -18.52
CA LEU A 252 13.24 0.52 -19.27
C LEU A 252 12.79 1.57 -20.29
N ASP A 253 12.80 1.22 -21.57
CA ASP A 253 12.31 2.08 -22.64
C ASP A 253 10.81 2.40 -22.45
N GLY A 254 10.45 3.67 -22.64
CA GLY A 254 9.07 4.14 -22.53
C GLY A 254 8.60 4.49 -21.12
N LEU A 255 9.34 4.11 -20.07
CA LEU A 255 9.16 4.60 -18.71
C LEU A 255 9.74 6.03 -18.60
N GLU A 256 9.00 6.94 -17.97
CA GLU A 256 9.40 8.33 -17.82
C GLU A 256 9.69 8.68 -16.35
N TRP A 257 8.89 8.18 -15.42
CA TRP A 257 8.93 8.55 -13.99
C TRP A 257 8.93 7.34 -13.07
N ILE A 258 9.80 7.39 -12.06
CA ILE A 258 9.86 6.45 -10.94
C ILE A 258 9.60 7.23 -9.65
N ARG A 259 8.48 6.92 -8.99
CA ARG A 259 8.04 7.54 -7.72
C ARG A 259 8.19 6.55 -6.57
N LEU A 260 8.62 7.05 -5.41
CA LEU A 260 8.82 6.23 -4.22
C LEU A 260 7.80 6.56 -3.13
N LEU A 261 7.05 5.55 -2.66
CA LEU A 261 6.18 5.65 -1.51
C LEU A 261 6.63 4.77 -0.36
N TYR A 262 6.32 5.16 0.89
CA TYR A 262 6.60 4.38 2.10
C TYR A 262 8.10 4.14 2.35
N THR A 263 8.90 5.21 2.31
CA THR A 263 10.34 5.13 2.58
C THR A 263 10.63 5.24 4.08
N TYR A 264 11.13 4.18 4.72
CA TYR A 264 11.39 4.21 6.16
C TYR A 264 12.69 4.97 6.48
N PRO A 265 12.73 5.88 7.48
CA PRO A 265 13.80 6.88 7.61
C PRO A 265 15.15 6.39 8.17
N THR A 266 15.28 5.12 8.58
CA THR A 266 16.44 4.69 9.40
C THR A 266 17.64 4.16 8.61
N ARG A 267 17.51 3.90 7.30
CA ARG A 267 18.58 3.27 6.50
C ARG A 267 18.77 3.89 5.13
N LEU A 268 18.82 5.21 5.04
CA LEU A 268 18.78 5.84 3.72
C LEU A 268 19.59 7.10 3.59
N ALA A 269 20.78 6.92 3.05
CA ALA A 269 21.47 8.05 2.50
C ALA A 269 22.11 7.59 1.19
N ASP A 270 22.89 6.52 1.24
CA ASP A 270 23.80 6.23 0.13
C ASP A 270 23.09 5.68 -1.12
N GLU A 271 22.13 4.75 -1.00
CA GLU A 271 21.43 4.18 -2.16
C GLU A 271 20.50 5.19 -2.83
N LEU A 272 19.73 5.95 -2.04
CA LEU A 272 18.83 6.96 -2.59
C LEU A 272 19.57 8.20 -3.09
N GLU A 273 20.64 8.63 -2.44
CA GLU A 273 21.46 9.73 -2.97
C GLU A 273 22.10 9.35 -4.29
N SER A 274 22.60 8.13 -4.41
CA SER A 274 23.13 7.62 -5.68
C SER A 274 22.04 7.61 -6.74
N ALA A 275 20.85 7.08 -6.42
CA ALA A 275 19.72 7.04 -7.33
C ALA A 275 19.29 8.44 -7.82
N TYR A 276 19.09 9.40 -6.90
CA TYR A 276 18.70 10.76 -7.26
C TYR A 276 19.80 11.55 -7.99
N SER A 277 21.06 11.18 -7.81
CA SER A 277 22.20 11.82 -8.46
C SER A 277 22.47 11.26 -9.87
N GLN A 278 22.18 9.97 -10.09
CA GLN A 278 22.64 9.24 -11.28
C GLN A 278 21.53 8.80 -12.23
N LEU A 279 20.29 8.64 -11.76
CA LEU A 279 19.19 8.11 -12.57
C LEU A 279 18.31 9.23 -13.13
N ASP A 280 17.94 9.11 -14.40
CA ASP A 280 17.24 10.16 -15.13
C ASP A 280 15.72 10.16 -14.88
N LYS A 281 15.14 8.99 -14.59
CA LYS A 281 13.69 8.81 -14.43
C LYS A 281 13.20 8.98 -13.00
N MET A 282 14.10 9.19 -12.04
CA MET A 282 13.76 9.48 -10.65
C MET A 282 13.08 10.84 -10.55
N ILE A 283 11.81 10.87 -10.16
CA ILE A 283 11.16 12.15 -9.86
C ILE A 283 11.61 12.64 -8.49
N PRO A 284 11.88 13.94 -8.29
CA PRO A 284 12.34 14.49 -7.02
C PRO A 284 11.19 14.55 -6.00
N TYR A 285 10.73 13.38 -5.56
CA TYR A 285 9.61 13.19 -4.65
C TYR A 285 9.88 12.01 -3.71
N LEU A 286 9.80 12.26 -2.42
CA LEU A 286 9.99 11.25 -1.38
C LEU A 286 8.83 11.28 -0.39
N ASP A 287 8.15 10.15 -0.24
CA ASP A 287 7.20 9.91 0.85
C ASP A 287 7.91 9.22 2.01
N LEU A 288 8.13 9.97 3.09
CA LEU A 288 8.91 9.62 4.26
C LEU A 288 7.99 9.72 5.49
N PRO A 289 7.28 8.66 5.87
CA PRO A 289 6.41 8.68 7.05
C PRO A 289 7.26 8.79 8.33
N LEU A 290 7.44 10.00 8.84
CA LEU A 290 8.30 10.30 10.00
C LEU A 290 7.66 9.94 11.35
N GLN A 291 6.33 9.99 11.42
CA GLN A 291 5.47 9.67 12.56
C GLN A 291 5.60 10.64 13.74
N HIS A 292 6.80 10.99 14.18
CA HIS A 292 7.03 12.07 15.14
C HIS A 292 8.42 12.68 14.91
N LEU A 293 8.74 13.77 15.60
CA LEU A 293 10.05 14.42 15.52
C LEU A 293 10.68 14.77 16.87
N SER A 294 9.96 14.67 18.00
CA SER A 294 10.59 14.60 19.33
C SER A 294 11.32 13.27 19.55
N ASP A 295 12.55 13.33 20.06
CA ASP A 295 13.40 12.16 20.28
C ASP A 295 12.86 11.22 21.37
N SER A 296 12.21 11.78 22.40
CA SER A 296 11.55 11.01 23.47
C SER A 296 10.42 10.13 22.90
N VAL A 297 9.56 10.74 22.08
CA VAL A 297 8.43 10.07 21.43
C VAL A 297 8.92 9.09 20.36
N LEU A 298 9.92 9.47 19.56
CA LEU A 298 10.54 8.57 18.58
C LEU A 298 11.10 7.31 19.25
N GLN A 299 11.74 7.44 20.41
CA GLN A 299 12.22 6.30 21.19
C GLN A 299 11.07 5.40 21.66
N ARG A 300 9.98 5.97 22.20
CA ARG A 300 8.78 5.20 22.60
C ARG A 300 8.08 4.54 21.41
N MET A 301 8.03 5.22 20.26
CA MET A 301 7.57 4.69 18.97
C MET A 301 8.49 3.58 18.41
N ARG A 302 9.65 3.35 19.04
CA ARG A 302 10.71 2.43 18.59
C ARG A 302 11.23 2.78 17.20
N ARG A 303 11.37 4.07 16.94
CA ARG A 303 11.92 4.63 15.71
C ARG A 303 13.43 4.76 15.90
N GLY A 304 14.20 3.94 15.19
CA GLY A 304 15.64 3.78 15.40
C GLY A 304 16.52 4.96 14.95
N THR A 305 15.95 6.14 14.67
CA THR A 305 16.71 7.32 14.23
C THR A 305 16.17 8.58 14.89
N PRO A 306 17.00 9.33 15.63
CA PRO A 306 16.61 10.60 16.25
C PRO A 306 16.49 11.70 15.19
N TYR A 307 15.92 12.83 15.59
CA TYR A 307 15.71 13.99 14.71
C TYR A 307 16.97 14.43 13.97
N GLY A 308 18.11 14.53 14.66
CA GLY A 308 19.36 14.95 14.02
C GLY A 308 19.80 14.03 12.87
N GLY A 309 19.51 12.73 12.97
CA GLY A 309 19.75 11.77 11.89
C GLY A 309 18.79 11.98 10.71
N ILE A 310 17.49 12.11 11.01
CA ILE A 310 16.46 12.40 10.00
C ILE A 310 16.79 13.68 9.22
N ARG A 311 17.12 14.76 9.93
CA ARG A 311 17.49 16.06 9.34
C ARG A 311 18.70 15.91 8.42
N SER A 312 19.76 15.27 8.91
CA SER A 312 20.97 15.01 8.11
C SER A 312 20.65 14.23 6.82
N HIS A 313 19.77 13.22 6.89
CA HIS A 313 19.36 12.46 5.70
C HIS A 313 18.64 13.31 4.66
N ILE A 314 17.65 14.10 5.08
CA ILE A 314 16.91 14.99 4.17
C ILE A 314 17.85 16.04 3.56
N GLU A 315 18.75 16.62 4.36
CA GLU A 315 19.76 17.58 3.87
C GLU A 315 20.70 16.96 2.83
N ARG A 316 21.13 15.71 3.02
CA ARG A 316 21.97 15.02 2.03
C ARG A 316 21.22 14.78 0.73
N LEU A 317 19.98 14.31 0.80
CA LEU A 317 19.15 14.08 -0.39
C LEU A 317 18.88 15.38 -1.16
N ARG A 318 18.63 16.50 -0.46
CA ARG A 318 18.46 17.81 -1.09
C ARG A 318 19.73 18.36 -1.76
N ARG A 319 20.93 17.90 -1.36
CA ARG A 319 22.17 18.29 -2.06
C ARG A 319 22.24 17.70 -3.47
N VAL A 320 21.73 16.48 -3.66
CA VAL A 320 21.71 15.81 -4.97
C VAL A 320 20.41 16.07 -5.74
N ALA A 321 19.31 16.32 -5.05
CA ALA A 321 18.02 16.70 -5.62
C ALA A 321 17.49 18.00 -4.97
N PRO A 322 17.93 19.20 -5.42
CA PRO A 322 17.57 20.48 -4.79
C PRO A 322 16.07 20.78 -4.73
N ASN A 323 15.30 20.25 -5.67
CA ASN A 323 13.84 20.42 -5.74
C ASN A 323 13.07 19.23 -5.15
N LEU A 324 13.71 18.43 -4.27
CA LEU A 324 13.10 17.27 -3.64
C LEU A 324 11.89 17.68 -2.80
N VAL A 325 10.72 17.23 -3.25
CA VAL A 325 9.47 17.31 -2.51
C VAL A 325 9.48 16.22 -1.43
N VAL A 326 9.34 16.61 -0.17
CA VAL A 326 9.23 15.70 0.96
C VAL A 326 7.79 15.67 1.45
N ARG A 327 7.11 14.54 1.23
CA ARG A 327 5.85 14.22 1.87
C ARG A 327 6.12 13.42 3.15
N SER A 328 5.42 13.74 4.22
CA SER A 328 5.50 13.01 5.47
C SER A 328 4.12 12.80 6.08
N THR A 329 4.08 11.95 7.10
CA THR A 329 2.94 11.79 8.01
C THR A 329 3.41 11.91 9.46
N CYS A 330 2.53 12.38 10.35
CA CYS A 330 2.75 12.34 11.79
C CYS A 330 1.55 11.78 12.56
N ILE A 331 1.83 11.27 13.75
CA ILE A 331 0.85 10.79 14.73
C ILE A 331 0.96 11.72 15.94
N VAL A 332 -0.16 12.34 16.32
CA VAL A 332 -0.26 13.16 17.54
C VAL A 332 -1.05 12.42 18.62
N GLY A 333 -0.82 12.78 19.88
CA GLY A 333 -1.42 12.10 21.03
C GLY A 333 -0.85 10.71 21.29
N PHE A 334 0.38 10.44 20.85
CA PHE A 334 1.04 9.16 21.10
C PHE A 334 1.26 8.96 22.62
N PRO A 335 1.19 7.72 23.16
CA PRO A 335 1.41 7.49 24.59
C PRO A 335 2.74 8.07 25.09
N GLY A 336 2.65 8.94 26.11
CA GLY A 336 3.76 9.68 26.70
C GLY A 336 4.12 11.00 26.00
N GLU A 337 3.38 11.44 24.97
CA GLU A 337 3.62 12.71 24.27
C GLU A 337 3.22 13.91 25.15
N THR A 338 4.21 14.72 25.51
CA THR A 338 4.02 15.95 26.30
C THR A 338 3.66 17.14 25.42
N GLU A 339 3.27 18.26 26.03
CA GLU A 339 3.07 19.52 25.30
C GLU A 339 4.36 20.02 24.64
N GLU A 340 5.51 19.87 25.31
CA GLU A 340 6.82 20.20 24.74
C GLU A 340 7.13 19.36 23.49
N ASP A 341 6.82 18.07 23.52
CA ASP A 341 7.00 17.17 22.37
C ASP A 341 6.15 17.59 21.17
N TYR A 342 4.90 17.99 21.42
CA TYR A 342 3.97 18.47 20.40
C TYR A 342 4.43 19.80 19.76
N LEU A 343 4.90 20.74 20.58
CA LEU A 343 5.43 22.01 20.09
C LEU A 343 6.71 21.79 19.25
N LEU A 344 7.62 20.92 19.73
CA LEU A 344 8.82 20.51 18.99
C LEU A 344 8.48 19.84 17.65
N LEU A 345 7.41 19.05 17.59
CA LEU A 345 6.98 18.39 16.36
C LEU A 345 6.73 19.41 15.23
N LYS A 346 5.97 20.46 15.54
CA LYS A 346 5.61 21.53 14.59
C LYS A 346 6.84 22.32 14.14
N GLU A 347 7.68 22.74 15.08
CA GLU A 347 8.94 23.45 14.81
C GLU A 347 9.86 22.61 13.91
N ARG A 348 10.08 21.33 14.25
CA ARG A 348 10.98 20.47 13.50
C ARG A 348 10.46 20.17 12.08
N PHE A 349 9.15 20.09 11.86
CA PHE A 349 8.63 19.96 10.49
C PHE A 349 8.88 21.22 9.65
N LEU A 350 8.79 22.42 10.24
CA LEU A 350 9.16 23.66 9.57
C LEU A 350 10.65 23.70 9.23
N GLU A 351 11.51 23.32 10.19
CA GLU A 351 12.97 23.24 9.98
C GLU A 351 13.34 22.25 8.88
N LEU A 352 12.67 21.09 8.84
CA LEU A 352 12.84 20.11 7.77
C LEU A 352 12.28 20.59 6.43
N GLY A 353 11.47 21.65 6.41
CA GLY A 353 10.86 22.20 5.21
C GLY A 353 10.03 21.15 4.46
N VAL A 354 9.20 20.38 5.15
CA VAL A 354 8.32 19.40 4.47
C VAL A 354 7.30 20.11 3.58
N ASP A 355 7.02 19.51 2.43
CA ASP A 355 6.14 20.08 1.41
C ASP A 355 4.69 19.65 1.58
N HIS A 356 4.49 18.45 2.14
CA HIS A 356 3.19 17.89 2.41
C HIS A 356 3.22 17.11 3.72
N LEU A 357 2.25 17.36 4.61
CA LEU A 357 2.12 16.64 5.88
C LEU A 357 0.71 16.09 6.05
N GLY A 358 0.60 14.77 6.21
CA GLY A 358 -0.62 14.12 6.70
C GLY A 358 -0.57 13.99 8.22
N VAL A 359 -1.66 14.30 8.91
CA VAL A 359 -1.74 14.23 10.37
C VAL A 359 -2.74 13.14 10.73
N PHE A 360 -2.36 12.29 11.68
CA PHE A 360 -3.21 11.25 12.23
C PHE A 360 -3.24 11.39 13.75
N ARG A 361 -4.39 11.11 14.35
CA ARG A 361 -4.46 10.87 15.79
C ARG A 361 -3.94 9.46 16.08
N TYR A 362 -3.24 9.29 17.19
CA TYR A 362 -2.95 7.96 17.71
C TYR A 362 -4.25 7.16 17.90
N SER A 363 -4.20 5.87 17.55
CA SER A 363 -5.27 4.89 17.71
C SER A 363 -4.66 3.62 18.27
N ASP A 364 -5.32 3.05 19.26
CA ASP A 364 -4.87 1.82 19.89
C ASP A 364 -5.10 0.63 18.95
N GLU A 365 -4.01 -0.02 18.56
CA GLU A 365 -4.07 -1.19 17.70
C GLU A 365 -3.76 -2.45 18.50
N GLU A 366 -4.75 -3.35 18.61
CA GLU A 366 -4.65 -4.59 19.37
C GLU A 366 -3.36 -5.38 19.06
N GLY A 367 -2.69 -5.84 20.12
CA GLY A 367 -1.44 -6.58 20.03
C GLY A 367 -0.19 -5.72 19.78
N THR A 368 -0.33 -4.39 19.69
CA THR A 368 0.83 -3.49 19.57
C THR A 368 1.33 -3.02 20.94
N PRO A 369 2.66 -2.89 21.14
CA PRO A 369 3.21 -2.48 22.44
C PRO A 369 2.70 -1.13 22.96
N ALA A 370 2.34 -0.20 22.06
CA ALA A 370 1.86 1.12 22.46
C ALA A 370 0.49 1.06 23.13
N VAL A 371 -0.32 0.02 22.88
CA VAL A 371 -1.64 -0.16 23.53
C VAL A 371 -1.50 -0.28 25.03
N ASP A 372 -0.50 -1.04 25.50
CA ASP A 372 -0.29 -1.35 26.91
C ASP A 372 0.43 -0.23 27.69
N GLU A 373 0.78 0.89 27.04
CA GLU A 373 1.43 2.02 27.69
C GLU A 373 0.47 2.75 28.66
N VAL A 374 0.92 3.02 29.88
CA VAL A 374 0.10 3.61 30.94
C VAL A 374 -0.11 5.12 30.75
N ASP A 375 0.89 5.81 30.20
CA ASP A 375 0.91 7.27 30.06
C ASP A 375 0.15 7.74 28.82
N LYS A 376 -1.12 7.36 28.65
CA LYS A 376 -1.94 7.80 27.50
C LYS A 376 -2.23 9.29 27.57
N VAL A 377 -2.15 9.95 26.41
CA VAL A 377 -2.67 11.32 26.26
C VAL A 377 -4.21 11.25 26.28
N PRO A 378 -4.90 12.09 27.07
CA PRO A 378 -6.36 12.18 27.06
C PRO A 378 -6.90 12.40 25.65
N ILE A 379 -8.03 11.75 25.34
CA ILE A 379 -8.59 11.75 23.98
C ILE A 379 -8.93 13.17 23.51
N GLU A 380 -9.41 14.03 24.41
CA GLU A 380 -9.75 15.41 24.12
C GLU A 380 -8.52 16.22 23.71
N ILE A 381 -7.38 15.99 24.39
CA ILE A 381 -6.11 16.65 24.06
C ILE A 381 -5.56 16.12 22.72
N ALA A 382 -5.67 14.80 22.48
CA ALA A 382 -5.23 14.20 21.23
C ALA A 382 -6.08 14.69 20.03
N GLU A 383 -7.39 14.90 20.23
CA GLU A 383 -8.31 15.49 19.25
C GLU A 383 -7.96 16.97 18.98
N GLU A 384 -7.80 17.77 20.02
CA GLU A 384 -7.38 19.18 19.89
C GLU A 384 -6.06 19.31 19.11
N ARG A 385 -5.04 18.54 19.50
CA ARG A 385 -3.74 18.51 18.80
C ARG A 385 -3.88 18.10 17.34
N HIS A 386 -4.75 17.13 17.05
CA HIS A 386 -4.99 16.64 15.70
C HIS A 386 -5.66 17.71 14.84
N GLU A 387 -6.69 18.38 15.35
CA GLU A 387 -7.38 19.46 14.64
C GLU A 387 -6.41 20.63 14.37
N GLU A 388 -5.71 21.13 15.39
CA GLU A 388 -4.77 22.24 15.24
C GLU A 388 -3.63 21.91 14.26
N MET A 389 -3.02 20.74 14.39
CA MET A 389 -1.92 20.30 13.53
C MET A 389 -2.41 20.07 12.09
N THR A 390 -3.63 19.57 11.89
CA THR A 390 -4.22 19.37 10.56
C THR A 390 -4.44 20.69 9.85
N GLU A 391 -5.01 21.69 10.54
CA GLU A 391 -5.19 23.03 9.97
C GLU A 391 -3.84 23.69 9.65
N TRP A 392 -2.87 23.54 10.53
CA TRP A 392 -1.51 24.05 10.29
C TRP A 392 -0.84 23.35 9.10
N ALA A 393 -0.94 22.02 9.00
CA ALA A 393 -0.42 21.25 7.88
C ALA A 393 -1.09 21.66 6.56
N ALA A 394 -2.40 21.92 6.56
CA ALA A 394 -3.10 22.41 5.38
C ALA A 394 -2.57 23.78 4.90
N ARG A 395 -2.31 24.71 5.83
CA ARG A 395 -1.68 26.00 5.53
C ARG A 395 -0.27 25.82 4.97
N LEU A 396 0.55 24.99 5.60
CA LEU A 396 1.91 24.67 5.13
C LEU A 396 1.89 24.12 3.69
N CYS A 397 1.02 23.14 3.41
CA CYS A 397 0.87 22.55 2.07
C CYS A 397 0.45 23.60 1.04
N HIS A 398 -0.48 24.50 1.42
CA HIS A 398 -0.93 25.58 0.54
C HIS A 398 0.17 26.60 0.25
N GLU A 399 0.94 27.00 1.26
CA GLU A 399 2.08 27.90 1.10
C GLU A 399 3.13 27.30 0.16
N LYS A 400 3.50 26.03 0.39
CA LYS A 400 4.43 25.28 -0.46
C LYS A 400 3.95 25.13 -1.90
N ALA A 401 2.65 24.89 -2.10
CA ALA A 401 2.06 24.87 -3.44
C ALA A 401 2.11 26.26 -4.10
N THR A 402 1.88 27.32 -3.33
CA THR A 402 1.89 28.72 -3.81
C THR A 402 3.29 29.17 -4.22
N GLU A 403 4.34 28.72 -3.52
CA GLU A 403 5.75 28.95 -3.89
C GLU A 403 6.07 28.46 -5.31
N ARG A 404 5.29 27.50 -5.84
CA ARG A 404 5.48 26.95 -7.19
C ARG A 404 4.79 27.74 -8.29
N VAL A 405 3.97 28.75 -7.97
CA VAL A 405 3.29 29.58 -8.97
C VAL A 405 4.32 30.29 -9.87
N GLY A 406 4.12 30.20 -11.18
CA GLY A 406 5.05 30.75 -12.19
C GLY A 406 6.20 29.81 -12.58
N SER A 407 6.34 28.64 -11.93
CA SER A 407 7.31 27.63 -12.34
C SER A 407 6.87 26.90 -13.61
N LYS A 408 7.84 26.47 -14.42
CA LYS A 408 7.61 25.54 -15.54
C LYS A 408 7.81 24.12 -15.03
N VAL A 409 6.80 23.27 -15.21
CA VAL A 409 6.81 21.89 -14.72
C VAL A 409 6.47 20.91 -15.85
N ARG A 410 7.05 19.71 -15.80
CA ARG A 410 6.57 18.58 -16.61
C ARG A 410 5.26 18.09 -15.98
N VAL A 411 4.27 17.80 -16.82
CA VAL A 411 2.95 17.33 -16.38
C VAL A 411 2.61 16.02 -17.06
N LEU A 412 1.80 15.22 -16.37
CA LEU A 412 1.21 14.00 -16.88
C LEU A 412 -0.30 14.22 -17.01
N ILE A 413 -0.85 14.00 -18.20
CA ILE A 413 -2.26 14.27 -18.46
C ILE A 413 -3.08 13.08 -17.97
N ASP A 414 -3.93 13.32 -16.98
CA ASP A 414 -4.75 12.28 -16.37
C ASP A 414 -5.99 11.99 -17.21
N ARG A 415 -6.94 12.93 -17.22
CA ARG A 415 -8.15 12.88 -18.03
C ARG A 415 -8.59 14.28 -18.47
N PRO A 416 -9.31 14.39 -19.60
CA PRO A 416 -10.07 15.60 -19.89
C PRO A 416 -11.13 15.79 -18.80
N VAL A 417 -11.15 16.93 -18.14
CA VAL A 417 -12.28 17.32 -17.28
C VAL A 417 -13.31 17.96 -18.21
N ALA A 418 -14.55 17.44 -18.23
CA ALA A 418 -15.63 18.12 -18.93
C ALA A 418 -15.77 19.53 -18.34
N PRO A 419 -15.96 20.58 -19.16
CA PRO A 419 -16.13 21.92 -18.63
C PRO A 419 -17.29 21.93 -17.62
N PRO A 420 -17.17 22.66 -16.50
CA PRO A 420 -18.29 22.81 -15.56
C PRO A 420 -19.49 23.35 -16.34
N VAL A 421 -20.61 22.62 -16.25
CA VAL A 421 -21.88 22.98 -16.89
C VAL A 421 -22.47 24.24 -16.27
#